data_AF-A0A4Q2A1D4-F1
#
_entry.id   AF-A0A4Q2A1D4-F1
#
_cell.length_a   1.000
_cell.length_b   1.000
_cell.length_c   1.000
_cell.angle_alpha   90.00
_cell.angle_beta   90.00
_cell.angle_gamma   90.00
#
_symmetry.space_group_name_H-M   'P 1'
#
loop_
_entity.id
_entity.type
_entity.pdbx_description
1 polymer ?
#
loop_
_entity_poly.entity_id
_entity_poly.type
_entity_poly.pdbx_seq_one_letter_code
_entity_poly.pdbx_strand_id
1 'polypeptide(L)'
;MLEYYREDEFYLLKNKTESVAAMILQWQDTIFWPEAKPAESGYLHKLCVRRDYAKTGLSTMMIEVAQMECAKKNVMKLRLDTGWQNTALRNLYEKNGFILYDQFVLDGRHEFARYEKRLEENVMIKKCTINELDEAVEFAFSKNQWVEERCRPFLVNEPVENIYADFKKYVETEFYDVLLQYDKDKLVGVTAIFWLVEDNYVSINRGIFAAKDYSVVAKRYLDYIQSNFKGYKYYINTAKEHQKSIDFYHAQGFELLEDAVLYKLDDFSGVSLISGMEELNTSNQDEIYTYLEPGITEDTYWNIERLKQQPEMFIIIGFFFDGLKGVIQARKYKNISVEIVGLEAEETQVKKDLMNALAKTCKDRGFKLIQLYTERQEEVQLGKELGYTYFDSNVCFLKKL
;
A
#
# COMPACT_ATOMS: atom_id res chain seq x y z
N MET A 1 36.84 -38.59 -0.72
CA MET A 1 35.49 -38.06 -0.98
C MET A 1 34.98 -37.18 0.18
N LEU A 2 35.35 -37.45 1.44
CA LEU A 2 35.01 -36.62 2.61
C LEU A 2 35.94 -35.42 2.87
N GLU A 3 37.10 -35.33 2.21
CA GLU A 3 38.06 -34.23 2.42
C GLU A 3 37.60 -32.87 1.84
N TYR A 4 36.54 -32.86 1.02
CA TYR A 4 36.03 -31.66 0.32
C TYR A 4 34.71 -31.10 0.87
N TYR A 5 34.05 -31.78 1.81
CA TYR A 5 32.74 -31.38 2.35
C TYR A 5 32.77 -31.37 3.87
N ARG A 6 32.15 -30.36 4.49
CA ARG A 6 31.97 -30.34 5.95
C ARG A 6 30.62 -30.91 6.34
N GLU A 7 30.53 -31.54 7.53
CA GLU A 7 29.27 -32.15 8.01
C GLU A 7 28.12 -31.13 8.09
N ASP A 8 28.42 -29.86 8.39
CA ASP A 8 27.44 -28.77 8.46
C ASP A 8 26.91 -28.31 7.09
N GLU A 9 27.44 -28.85 5.98
CA GLU A 9 27.00 -28.56 4.61
C GLU A 9 25.98 -29.58 4.09
N PHE A 10 25.69 -30.65 4.83
CA PHE A 10 24.77 -31.71 4.42
C PHE A 10 23.35 -31.46 4.93
N TYR A 11 22.40 -31.35 4.01
CA TYR A 11 20.99 -31.15 4.33
C TYR A 11 20.18 -32.36 3.89
N LEU A 12 19.41 -32.92 4.82
CA LEU A 12 18.51 -34.05 4.58
C LEU A 12 17.07 -33.63 4.85
N LEU A 13 16.19 -33.91 3.89
CA LEU A 13 14.76 -33.82 4.11
C LEU A 13 14.24 -35.20 4.53
N LYS A 14 13.55 -35.23 5.68
CA LYS A 14 12.96 -36.46 6.24
C LYS A 14 11.44 -36.42 6.17
N ASN A 15 10.84 -37.51 5.72
CA ASN A 15 9.44 -37.82 5.93
C ASN A 15 9.32 -38.80 7.10
N LYS A 16 8.88 -38.31 8.26
CA LYS A 16 8.94 -39.04 9.54
C LYS A 16 10.38 -39.48 9.85
N THR A 17 10.69 -40.77 9.73
CA THR A 17 12.01 -41.35 10.00
C THR A 17 12.86 -41.55 8.75
N GLU A 18 12.27 -41.34 7.57
CA GLU A 18 12.85 -41.74 6.29
C GLU A 18 13.44 -40.54 5.54
N SER A 19 14.70 -40.62 5.12
CA SER A 19 15.32 -39.58 4.27
C SER A 19 14.79 -39.67 2.84
N VAL A 20 14.15 -38.61 2.37
CA VAL A 20 13.46 -38.56 1.07
C VAL A 20 14.14 -37.64 0.05
N ALA A 21 14.94 -36.68 0.50
CA ALA A 21 15.78 -35.85 -0.37
C ALA A 21 17.06 -35.43 0.37
N ALA A 22 18.10 -35.10 -0.39
CA ALA A 22 19.37 -34.61 0.13
C ALA A 22 19.96 -33.52 -0.77
N MET A 23 20.75 -32.63 -0.18
CA MET A 23 21.61 -31.71 -0.91
C MET A 23 22.87 -31.42 -0.10
N ILE A 24 23.86 -30.86 -0.76
CA ILE A 24 25.04 -30.26 -0.15
C ILE A 24 25.00 -28.76 -0.46
N LEU A 25 25.14 -27.92 0.56
CA LEU A 25 25.20 -26.47 0.40
C LEU A 25 26.54 -25.96 0.95
N GLN A 26 27.42 -25.57 0.04
CA GLN A 26 28.76 -25.09 0.36
C GLN A 26 28.83 -23.56 0.31
N TRP A 27 29.85 -22.99 0.95
CA TRP A 27 30.08 -21.53 0.99
C TRP A 27 31.28 -21.10 0.14
N GLN A 28 31.90 -22.07 -0.54
CA GLN A 28 32.94 -21.86 -1.53
C GLN A 28 32.99 -23.09 -2.44
N ASP A 29 33.06 -22.86 -3.75
CA ASP A 29 33.28 -23.91 -4.75
C ASP A 29 34.37 -23.45 -5.70
N THR A 30 35.59 -23.93 -5.46
CA THR A 30 36.76 -23.57 -6.29
C THR A 30 36.88 -24.42 -7.56
N ILE A 31 36.03 -25.44 -7.72
CA ILE A 31 36.09 -26.37 -8.86
C ILE A 31 35.26 -25.79 -10.02
N PHE A 32 33.99 -25.45 -9.75
CA PHE A 32 33.11 -24.91 -10.79
C PHE A 32 33.03 -23.37 -10.79
N TRP A 33 33.43 -22.73 -9.68
CA TRP A 33 33.46 -21.27 -9.53
C TRP A 33 34.82 -20.78 -9.04
N PRO A 34 35.93 -21.12 -9.73
CA PRO A 34 37.29 -20.76 -9.31
C PRO A 34 37.52 -19.25 -9.15
N GLU A 35 36.74 -18.43 -9.85
CA GLU A 35 36.78 -16.97 -9.80
C GLU A 35 36.06 -16.37 -8.59
N ALA A 36 35.23 -17.15 -7.90
CA ALA A 36 34.36 -16.62 -6.86
C ALA A 36 35.06 -16.51 -5.50
N LYS A 37 34.73 -15.44 -4.76
CA LYS A 37 35.33 -15.22 -3.43
C LYS A 37 34.67 -16.15 -2.38
N PRO A 38 35.39 -16.52 -1.30
CA PRO A 38 34.78 -17.23 -0.18
C PRO A 38 33.53 -16.50 0.35
N ALA A 39 32.46 -17.24 0.60
CA ALA A 39 31.17 -16.75 1.09
C ALA A 39 30.47 -15.70 0.20
N GLU A 40 30.87 -15.55 -1.07
CA GLU A 40 30.17 -14.67 -2.01
C GLU A 40 28.75 -15.19 -2.35
N SER A 41 28.60 -16.51 -2.37
CA SER A 41 27.38 -17.24 -2.75
C SER A 41 27.27 -18.53 -1.93
N GLY A 42 26.04 -19.05 -1.79
CA GLY A 42 25.83 -20.45 -1.47
C GLY A 42 25.94 -21.27 -2.75
N TYR A 43 26.57 -22.44 -2.68
CA TYR A 43 26.78 -23.35 -3.80
C TYR A 43 26.03 -24.65 -3.56
N LEU A 44 24.95 -24.85 -4.32
CA LEU A 44 24.07 -26.01 -4.17
C LEU A 44 24.55 -27.16 -5.05
N HIS A 45 25.00 -28.24 -4.41
CA HIS A 45 25.46 -29.45 -5.07
C HIS A 45 24.67 -30.68 -4.65
N LYS A 46 24.76 -31.72 -5.48
CA LYS A 46 24.24 -33.08 -5.20
C LYS A 46 22.77 -33.11 -4.76
N LEU A 47 21.96 -32.14 -5.21
CA LEU A 47 20.52 -32.15 -4.99
C LEU A 47 19.91 -33.42 -5.58
N CYS A 48 19.38 -34.28 -4.73
CA CYS A 48 18.76 -35.53 -5.13
C CYS A 48 17.47 -35.79 -4.34
N VAL A 49 16.51 -36.44 -5.00
CA VAL A 49 15.25 -36.89 -4.42
C VAL A 49 15.18 -38.39 -4.61
N ARG A 50 14.75 -39.11 -3.58
CA ARG A 50 14.59 -40.56 -3.67
C ARG A 50 13.55 -40.90 -4.73
N ARG A 51 13.79 -41.97 -5.49
CA ARG A 51 13.01 -42.34 -6.68
C ARG A 51 11.50 -42.44 -6.42
N ASP A 52 11.09 -43.00 -5.28
CA ASP A 52 9.67 -43.15 -4.91
C ASP A 52 8.96 -41.81 -4.69
N TYR A 53 9.73 -40.73 -4.48
CA TYR A 53 9.27 -39.37 -4.27
C TYR A 53 9.60 -38.46 -5.47
N ALA A 54 10.01 -39.01 -6.61
CA ALA A 54 10.29 -38.21 -7.80
C ALA A 54 9.04 -37.41 -8.25
N LYS A 55 9.26 -36.20 -8.79
CA LYS A 55 8.21 -35.31 -9.32
C LYS A 55 7.16 -34.82 -8.30
N THR A 56 7.41 -34.97 -7.00
CA THR A 56 6.51 -34.48 -5.93
C THR A 56 6.80 -33.04 -5.50
N GLY A 57 7.74 -32.35 -6.15
CA GLY A 57 8.13 -30.98 -5.80
C GLY A 57 9.24 -30.87 -4.75
N LEU A 58 9.75 -31.98 -4.20
CA LEU A 58 10.78 -31.95 -3.15
C LEU A 58 12.08 -31.27 -3.59
N SER A 59 12.44 -31.29 -4.88
CA SER A 59 13.60 -30.54 -5.38
C SER A 59 13.44 -29.02 -5.22
N THR A 60 12.25 -28.48 -5.48
CA THR A 60 11.94 -27.07 -5.26
C THR A 60 11.98 -26.73 -3.78
N MET A 61 11.40 -27.58 -2.92
CA MET A 61 11.47 -27.39 -1.47
C MET A 61 12.92 -27.37 -0.95
N MET A 62 13.79 -28.24 -1.44
CA MET A 62 15.21 -28.23 -1.05
C MET A 62 15.94 -26.96 -1.53
N ILE A 63 15.59 -26.46 -2.73
CA ILE A 63 16.10 -25.17 -3.22
C ILE A 63 15.65 -24.02 -2.32
N GLU A 64 14.40 -24.01 -1.84
CA GLU A 64 13.90 -23.02 -0.88
C GLU A 64 14.64 -23.09 0.45
N VAL A 65 14.92 -24.29 0.96
CA VAL A 65 15.78 -24.47 2.15
C VAL A 65 17.16 -23.85 1.92
N ALA A 66 17.78 -24.08 0.76
CA ALA A 66 19.09 -23.49 0.46
C ALA A 66 19.05 -21.95 0.44
N GLN A 67 17.94 -21.35 -0.04
CA GLN A 67 17.73 -19.91 0.00
C GLN A 67 17.63 -19.41 1.46
N MET A 68 16.89 -20.11 2.32
CA MET A 68 16.78 -19.78 3.75
C MET A 68 18.13 -19.86 4.47
N GLU A 69 18.99 -20.81 4.11
CA GLU A 69 20.34 -20.93 4.69
C GLU A 69 21.28 -19.82 4.22
N CYS A 70 21.19 -19.43 2.94
CA CYS A 70 21.93 -18.27 2.43
C CYS A 70 21.47 -16.99 3.14
N ALA A 71 20.15 -16.83 3.33
CA ALA A 71 19.56 -15.79 4.15
C ALA A 71 20.18 -15.77 5.56
N LYS A 72 20.16 -16.89 6.32
CA LYS A 72 20.77 -16.94 7.67
C LYS A 72 22.24 -16.47 7.73
N LYS A 73 23.00 -16.60 6.64
CA LYS A 73 24.41 -16.19 6.53
C LYS A 73 24.63 -14.84 5.83
N ASN A 74 23.58 -14.09 5.52
CA ASN A 74 23.62 -12.83 4.77
C ASN A 74 24.29 -12.97 3.39
N VAL A 75 24.07 -14.11 2.73
CA VAL A 75 24.58 -14.40 1.40
C VAL A 75 23.48 -14.15 0.38
N MET A 76 23.75 -13.27 -0.58
CA MET A 76 22.76 -12.69 -1.50
C MET A 76 22.63 -13.43 -2.84
N LYS A 77 23.34 -14.55 -2.99
CA LYS A 77 23.41 -15.31 -4.23
C LYS A 77 23.38 -16.79 -3.91
N LEU A 78 22.56 -17.53 -4.63
CA LEU A 78 22.60 -18.99 -4.69
C LEU A 78 23.07 -19.39 -6.08
N ARG A 79 24.12 -20.20 -6.14
CA ARG A 79 24.74 -20.67 -7.37
C ARG A 79 24.70 -22.19 -7.43
N LEU A 80 24.66 -22.72 -8.64
CA LEU A 80 24.74 -24.15 -8.90
C LEU A 80 25.25 -24.41 -10.30
N ASP A 81 25.64 -25.66 -10.55
CA ASP A 81 26.11 -26.15 -11.83
C ASP A 81 25.38 -27.46 -12.21
N THR A 82 25.30 -27.73 -13.50
CA THR A 82 24.88 -29.03 -14.02
C THR A 82 25.50 -29.30 -15.38
N GLY A 83 25.57 -30.56 -15.81
CA GLY A 83 26.10 -30.89 -17.14
C GLY A 83 25.33 -30.14 -18.23
N TRP A 84 26.04 -29.59 -19.21
CA TRP A 84 25.47 -28.70 -20.24
C TRP A 84 24.27 -29.33 -20.99
N GLN A 85 24.36 -30.64 -21.24
CA GLN A 85 23.34 -31.43 -21.93
C GLN A 85 22.19 -31.92 -21.03
N ASN A 86 22.22 -31.64 -19.72
CA ASN A 86 21.17 -32.06 -18.79
C ASN A 86 19.98 -31.09 -18.81
N THR A 87 19.24 -31.12 -19.91
CA THR A 87 18.07 -30.24 -20.15
C THR A 87 17.00 -30.35 -19.06
N ALA A 88 16.82 -31.52 -18.46
CA ALA A 88 15.84 -31.72 -17.39
C ALA A 88 16.19 -30.92 -16.12
N LEU A 89 17.46 -30.92 -15.69
CA LEU A 89 17.89 -30.13 -14.53
C LEU A 89 17.93 -28.64 -14.85
N ARG A 90 18.35 -28.26 -16.06
CA ARG A 90 18.32 -26.87 -16.53
C ARG A 90 16.91 -26.27 -16.46
N ASN A 91 15.92 -26.97 -17.01
CA ASN A 91 14.51 -26.58 -16.92
C ASN A 91 14.01 -26.48 -15.47
N LEU A 92 14.46 -27.39 -14.59
CA LEU A 92 14.13 -27.32 -13.16
C LEU A 92 14.69 -26.04 -12.54
N TYR A 93 15.95 -25.68 -12.79
CA TYR A 93 16.57 -24.50 -12.21
C TYR A 93 15.94 -23.21 -12.73
N GLU A 94 15.72 -23.11 -14.05
CA GLU A 94 15.05 -21.97 -14.68
C GLU A 94 13.63 -21.77 -14.12
N LYS A 95 12.87 -22.87 -13.94
CA LYS A 95 11.55 -22.82 -13.28
C LYS A 95 11.63 -22.35 -11.82
N ASN A 96 12.74 -22.59 -11.13
CA ASN A 96 12.97 -22.13 -9.76
C ASN A 96 13.61 -20.72 -9.68
N GLY A 97 13.65 -20.00 -10.81
CA GLY A 97 14.10 -18.61 -10.89
C GLY A 97 15.62 -18.44 -10.95
N PHE A 98 16.36 -19.50 -11.29
CA PHE A 98 17.78 -19.36 -11.63
C PHE A 98 17.94 -18.85 -13.07
N ILE A 99 18.95 -18.02 -13.28
CA ILE A 99 19.33 -17.51 -14.59
C ILE A 99 20.63 -18.19 -15.01
N LEU A 100 20.71 -18.65 -16.26
CA LEU A 100 21.94 -19.20 -16.83
C LEU A 100 23.02 -18.11 -16.78
N TYR A 101 24.09 -18.37 -16.05
CA TYR A 101 25.23 -17.49 -15.90
C TYR A 101 26.13 -17.60 -17.13
N ASP A 102 26.60 -18.81 -17.43
CA ASP A 102 27.39 -19.14 -18.63
C ASP A 102 27.50 -20.66 -18.87
N GLN A 103 28.24 -21.01 -19.91
CA GLN A 103 28.76 -22.36 -20.13
C GLN A 103 30.21 -22.43 -19.63
N PHE A 104 30.51 -23.41 -18.78
CA PHE A 104 31.81 -23.63 -18.17
C PHE A 104 32.41 -24.96 -18.63
N VAL A 105 33.71 -24.99 -18.96
CA VAL A 105 34.39 -26.21 -19.40
C VAL A 105 35.41 -26.63 -18.34
N LEU A 106 35.12 -27.71 -17.62
CA LEU A 106 36.01 -28.30 -16.64
C LEU A 106 37.02 -29.25 -17.33
N ASP A 107 38.30 -29.15 -16.96
CA ASP A 107 39.42 -29.95 -17.48
C ASP A 107 39.53 -29.96 -19.02
N GLY A 108 39.04 -28.90 -19.67
CA GLY A 108 39.07 -28.72 -21.13
C GLY A 108 38.17 -29.69 -21.92
N ARG A 109 37.27 -30.44 -21.25
CA ARG A 109 36.45 -31.47 -21.92
C ARG A 109 35.00 -31.57 -21.44
N HIS A 110 34.73 -31.26 -20.17
CA HIS A 110 33.41 -31.47 -19.59
C HIS A 110 32.65 -30.15 -19.52
N GLU A 111 31.58 -30.03 -20.30
CA GLU A 111 30.77 -28.82 -20.35
C GLU A 111 29.68 -28.83 -19.27
N PHE A 112 29.60 -27.73 -18.52
CA PHE A 112 28.61 -27.47 -17.48
C PHE A 112 27.87 -26.17 -17.80
N ALA A 113 26.59 -26.11 -17.44
CA ALA A 113 25.81 -24.89 -17.36
C ALA A 113 25.88 -24.39 -15.92
N ARG A 114 26.39 -23.17 -15.71
CA ARG A 114 26.42 -22.52 -14.40
C ARG A 114 25.22 -21.59 -14.29
N TYR A 115 24.56 -21.61 -13.14
CA TYR A 115 23.36 -20.82 -12.88
C TYR A 115 23.53 -19.97 -11.62
N GLU A 116 22.94 -18.78 -11.64
CA GLU A 116 22.87 -17.88 -10.50
C GLU A 116 21.42 -17.47 -10.24
N LYS A 117 21.04 -17.46 -8.96
CA LYS A 117 19.83 -16.82 -8.47
C LYS A 117 20.24 -15.75 -7.45
N ARG A 118 19.89 -14.50 -7.71
CA ARG A 118 19.98 -13.44 -6.70
C ARG A 118 18.90 -13.69 -5.65
N LEU A 119 19.32 -13.70 -4.40
CA LEU A 119 18.44 -13.78 -3.25
C LEU A 119 18.13 -12.35 -2.82
N GLU A 120 16.87 -12.13 -2.44
CA GLU A 120 16.45 -10.83 -1.96
C GLU A 120 17.06 -10.58 -0.57
N GLU A 121 17.26 -9.32 -0.19
CA GLU A 121 17.84 -8.97 1.12
C GLU A 121 17.01 -9.62 2.23
N ASN A 122 17.65 -10.00 3.35
CA ASN A 122 16.97 -10.44 4.57
C ASN A 122 16.09 -9.33 5.11
N VAL A 123 14.96 -9.13 4.46
CA VAL A 123 13.99 -8.12 4.80
C VAL A 123 12.89 -8.82 5.56
N MET A 124 12.88 -8.63 6.87
CA MET A 124 11.85 -9.17 7.73
C MET A 124 10.75 -8.12 7.90
N ILE A 125 9.50 -8.53 7.71
CA ILE A 125 8.34 -7.77 8.19
C ILE A 125 7.91 -8.37 9.52
N LYS A 126 7.88 -7.52 10.55
CA LYS A 126 7.44 -7.85 11.90
C LYS A 126 6.24 -6.98 12.27
N LYS A 127 5.27 -7.56 12.99
CA LYS A 127 4.21 -6.79 13.64
C LYS A 127 4.77 -6.04 14.84
N CYS A 128 4.58 -4.73 14.88
CA CYS A 128 4.95 -3.88 16.01
C CYS A 128 4.19 -4.33 17.25
N THR A 129 4.88 -4.43 18.38
CA THR A 129 4.27 -4.54 19.70
C THR A 129 4.41 -3.21 20.44
N ILE A 130 3.83 -3.12 21.64
CA ILE A 130 3.98 -1.94 22.49
C ILE A 130 5.45 -1.62 22.80
N ASN A 131 6.33 -2.64 22.81
CA ASN A 131 7.75 -2.47 23.10
C ASN A 131 8.55 -1.83 21.95
N GLU A 132 8.06 -1.94 20.71
CA GLU A 132 8.70 -1.32 19.54
C GLU A 132 7.98 -0.05 19.08
N LEU A 133 6.96 0.39 19.83
CA LEU A 133 6.10 1.50 19.42
C LEU A 133 6.86 2.82 19.33
N ASP A 134 7.71 3.13 20.32
CA ASP A 134 8.51 4.36 20.32
C ASP A 134 9.41 4.44 19.07
N GLU A 135 10.13 3.36 18.74
CA GLU A 135 10.99 3.29 17.57
C GLU A 135 10.19 3.49 16.26
N ALA A 136 9.02 2.85 16.14
CA ALA A 136 8.16 2.98 14.98
C ALA A 136 7.63 4.41 14.80
N VAL A 137 7.25 5.07 15.89
CA VAL A 137 6.74 6.44 15.91
C VAL A 137 7.84 7.44 15.57
N GLU A 138 9.02 7.31 16.18
CA GLU A 138 10.17 8.17 15.87
C GLU A 138 10.57 8.05 14.40
N PHE A 139 10.57 6.83 13.87
CA PHE A 139 10.85 6.58 12.46
C PHE A 139 9.82 7.27 11.56
N ALA A 140 8.52 7.02 11.77
CA ALA A 140 7.46 7.62 10.98
C ALA A 140 7.46 9.16 11.08
N PHE A 141 7.64 9.69 12.28
CA PHE A 141 7.72 11.14 12.53
C PHE A 141 8.87 11.78 11.74
N SER A 142 10.07 11.17 11.76
CA SER A 142 11.24 11.69 11.04
C SER A 142 11.01 11.81 9.52
N LYS A 143 10.21 10.90 8.97
CA LYS A 143 9.85 10.84 7.54
C LYS A 143 8.73 11.81 7.19
N ASN A 144 7.76 11.94 8.08
CA ASN A 144 6.62 12.83 7.89
C ASN A 144 7.01 14.33 7.82
N GLN A 145 8.19 14.71 8.34
CA GLN A 145 8.71 16.09 8.26
C GLN A 145 9.03 16.56 6.82
N TRP A 146 9.15 15.64 5.86
CA TRP A 146 9.57 15.96 4.49
C TRP A 146 8.43 15.71 3.50
N VAL A 147 8.00 16.76 2.78
CA VAL A 147 6.88 16.69 1.83
C VAL A 147 7.06 15.58 0.79
N GLU A 148 8.29 15.33 0.34
CA GLU A 148 8.64 14.32 -0.66
C GLU A 148 8.68 12.87 -0.14
N GLU A 149 8.71 12.68 1.19
CA GLU A 149 8.68 11.37 1.85
C GLU A 149 7.36 11.14 2.62
N ARG A 150 6.51 12.17 2.67
CA ARG A 150 5.24 12.17 3.37
C ARG A 150 4.26 11.26 2.67
N CYS A 151 3.74 10.30 3.42
CA CYS A 151 2.56 9.58 3.03
C CYS A 151 1.34 10.12 3.79
N ARG A 152 0.19 10.15 3.12
CA ARG A 152 -1.07 10.54 3.75
C ARG A 152 -1.50 9.53 4.83
N PRO A 153 -2.33 9.91 5.82
CA PRO A 153 -2.88 11.26 6.06
C PRO A 153 -2.28 12.11 7.22
N PHE A 154 -0.99 12.07 7.53
CA PHE A 154 -0.44 13.02 8.53
C PHE A 154 -0.19 14.41 7.92
N LEU A 155 -0.49 15.47 8.68
CA LEU A 155 -0.11 16.84 8.29
C LEU A 155 1.41 16.99 8.39
N VAL A 156 2.00 17.94 7.65
CA VAL A 156 3.46 18.20 7.67
C VAL A 156 3.98 18.48 9.09
N ASN A 157 3.15 19.10 9.93
CA ASN A 157 3.47 19.42 11.32
C ASN A 157 2.64 18.56 12.30
N GLU A 158 2.30 17.33 11.94
CA GLU A 158 1.61 16.43 12.86
C GLU A 158 2.45 16.24 14.14
N PRO A 159 1.91 16.57 15.32
CA PRO A 159 2.60 16.31 16.58
C PRO A 159 2.94 14.83 16.73
N VAL A 160 4.14 14.52 17.22
CA VAL A 160 4.59 13.13 17.42
C VAL A 160 3.65 12.36 18.34
N GLU A 161 3.02 13.04 19.30
CA GLU A 161 2.04 12.48 20.22
C GLU A 161 0.78 11.96 19.52
N ASN A 162 0.38 12.59 18.40
CA ASN A 162 -0.76 12.13 17.59
C ASN A 162 -0.39 10.87 16.81
N ILE A 163 0.83 10.82 16.26
CA ILE A 163 1.36 9.62 15.58
C ILE A 163 1.43 8.46 16.59
N TYR A 164 1.93 8.74 17.80
CA TYR A 164 1.99 7.77 18.89
C TYR A 164 0.60 7.24 19.27
N ALA A 165 -0.36 8.14 19.49
CA ALA A 165 -1.72 7.76 19.86
C ALA A 165 -2.39 6.88 18.79
N ASP A 166 -2.20 7.21 17.51
CA ASP A 166 -2.71 6.42 16.39
C ASP A 166 -2.05 5.04 16.31
N PHE A 167 -0.72 4.97 16.32
CA PHE A 167 -0.01 3.70 16.22
C PHE A 167 -0.28 2.80 17.43
N LYS A 168 -0.35 3.38 18.64
CA LYS A 168 -0.77 2.66 19.85
C LYS A 168 -2.14 2.03 19.66
N LYS A 169 -3.10 2.82 19.17
CA LYS A 169 -4.45 2.32 18.88
C LYS A 169 -4.41 1.18 17.87
N TYR A 170 -3.63 1.29 16.80
CA TYR A 170 -3.52 0.24 15.77
C TYR A 170 -2.88 -1.04 16.30
N VAL A 171 -1.91 -0.94 17.21
CA VAL A 171 -1.31 -2.11 17.88
C VAL A 171 -2.30 -2.79 18.83
N GLU A 172 -3.18 -2.03 19.48
CA GLU A 172 -4.12 -2.53 20.50
C GLU A 172 -5.50 -2.94 19.95
N THR A 173 -5.82 -2.63 18.69
CA THR A 173 -7.15 -2.86 18.09
C THR A 173 -7.12 -4.06 17.14
N GLU A 174 -8.15 -4.90 17.21
CA GLU A 174 -8.33 -5.99 16.24
C GLU A 174 -8.52 -5.43 14.81
N PHE A 175 -8.05 -6.17 13.81
CA PHE A 175 -8.08 -5.81 12.40
C PHE A 175 -7.21 -4.60 12.01
N TYR A 176 -6.25 -4.27 12.87
CA TYR A 176 -5.16 -3.35 12.59
C TYR A 176 -3.83 -4.05 12.86
N ASP A 177 -2.79 -3.66 12.13
CA ASP A 177 -1.40 -3.98 12.47
C ASP A 177 -0.53 -2.77 12.13
N VAL A 178 0.49 -2.51 12.93
CA VAL A 178 1.63 -1.69 12.52
C VAL A 178 2.75 -2.65 12.09
N LEU A 179 3.25 -2.51 10.86
CA LEU A 179 4.24 -3.38 10.26
C LEU A 179 5.59 -2.69 10.18
N LEU A 180 6.60 -3.29 10.79
CA LEU A 180 7.98 -2.84 10.81
C LEU A 180 8.78 -3.67 9.81
N GLN A 181 9.47 -3.01 8.90
CA GLN A 181 10.35 -3.64 7.93
C GLN A 181 11.80 -3.42 8.34
N TYR A 182 12.53 -4.50 8.58
CA TYR A 182 13.95 -4.47 8.92
C TYR A 182 14.79 -4.99 7.76
N ASP A 183 15.86 -4.29 7.43
CA ASP A 183 16.98 -4.85 6.67
C ASP A 183 18.09 -5.15 7.68
N LYS A 184 18.34 -6.45 7.90
CA LYS A 184 19.15 -6.95 9.03
C LYS A 184 18.61 -6.41 10.35
N ASP A 185 19.39 -5.64 11.09
CA ASP A 185 18.99 -5.05 12.39
C ASP A 185 18.55 -3.59 12.27
N LYS A 186 18.43 -3.06 11.04
CA LYS A 186 18.06 -1.65 10.83
C LYS A 186 16.61 -1.54 10.37
N LEU A 187 15.81 -0.75 11.09
CA LEU A 187 14.47 -0.37 10.65
C LEU A 187 14.57 0.47 9.36
N VAL A 188 13.94 0.00 8.29
CA VAL A 188 13.94 0.63 6.97
C VAL A 188 12.56 1.02 6.46
N GLY A 189 11.50 0.53 7.10
CA GLY A 189 10.14 0.91 6.78
C GLY A 189 9.18 0.75 7.95
N VAL A 190 8.15 1.59 7.96
CA VAL A 190 7.01 1.49 8.88
C VAL A 190 5.73 1.79 8.09
N THR A 191 4.69 0.98 8.28
CA THR A 191 3.34 1.25 7.78
C THR A 191 2.31 0.72 8.74
N ALA A 192 1.13 1.32 8.81
CA ALA A 192 -0.02 0.69 9.46
C ALA A 192 -0.94 0.10 8.39
N ILE A 193 -1.54 -1.06 8.66
CA ILE A 193 -2.59 -1.66 7.84
C ILE A 193 -3.84 -1.85 8.66
N PHE A 194 -4.98 -1.86 7.97
CA PHE A 194 -6.26 -2.28 8.53
C PHE A 194 -7.06 -3.06 7.50
N TRP A 195 -7.99 -3.88 7.98
CA TRP A 195 -8.85 -4.65 7.09
C TRP A 195 -10.26 -4.81 7.63
N LEU A 196 -11.20 -5.03 6.72
CA LEU A 196 -12.60 -5.33 7.03
C LEU A 196 -12.90 -6.71 6.44
N VAL A 197 -13.18 -7.67 7.33
CA VAL A 197 -13.35 -9.07 6.96
C VAL A 197 -14.57 -9.27 6.06
N GLU A 198 -15.69 -8.62 6.38
CA GLU A 198 -16.95 -8.78 5.65
C GLU A 198 -16.87 -8.24 4.21
N ASP A 199 -16.09 -7.19 4.00
CA ASP A 199 -15.93 -6.53 2.70
C ASP A 199 -14.79 -7.11 1.86
N ASN A 200 -14.01 -8.06 2.41
CA ASN A 200 -12.71 -8.47 1.89
C ASN A 200 -11.87 -7.23 1.52
N TYR A 201 -11.75 -6.28 2.45
CA TYR A 201 -11.09 -5.00 2.23
C TYR A 201 -9.80 -4.97 3.04
N VAL A 202 -8.69 -4.54 2.45
CA VAL A 202 -7.46 -4.21 3.17
C VAL A 202 -6.94 -2.87 2.67
N SER A 203 -6.37 -2.07 3.56
CA SER A 203 -5.72 -0.83 3.19
C SER A 203 -4.58 -0.50 4.14
N ILE A 204 -3.73 0.41 3.72
CA ILE A 204 -2.70 1.01 4.56
C ILE A 204 -3.28 2.29 5.16
N ASN A 205 -3.13 2.43 6.47
CA ASN A 205 -3.42 3.65 7.18
C ASN A 205 -2.12 4.44 7.39
N ARG A 206 -2.13 5.76 7.19
CA ARG A 206 -0.95 6.65 7.36
C ARG A 206 0.21 6.41 6.37
N GLY A 207 0.04 5.50 5.41
CA GLY A 207 0.96 5.29 4.30
C GLY A 207 2.26 4.57 4.69
N ILE A 208 3.22 4.53 3.76
CA ILE A 208 4.49 3.79 3.91
C ILE A 208 5.64 4.75 4.16
N PHE A 209 6.14 4.79 5.38
CA PHE A 209 7.37 5.51 5.71
C PHE A 209 8.57 4.65 5.30
N ALA A 210 9.48 5.20 4.49
CA ALA A 210 10.63 4.48 3.95
C ALA A 210 11.95 5.23 4.19
N ALA A 211 13.00 4.52 4.64
CA ALA A 211 14.34 5.09 4.81
C ALA A 211 15.28 4.84 3.62
N LYS A 212 14.88 3.97 2.69
CA LYS A 212 15.58 3.66 1.45
C LYS A 212 14.69 4.02 0.26
N ASP A 213 15.05 3.51 -0.92
CA ASP A 213 14.17 3.51 -2.10
C ASP A 213 12.75 3.06 -1.72
N TYR A 214 11.79 3.94 -1.96
CA TYR A 214 10.38 3.72 -1.63
C TYR A 214 9.85 2.45 -2.30
N SER A 215 10.19 2.21 -3.57
CA SER A 215 9.67 1.05 -4.31
C SER A 215 10.16 -0.26 -3.74
N VAL A 216 11.40 -0.30 -3.23
CA VAL A 216 11.94 -1.51 -2.57
C VAL A 216 11.21 -1.81 -1.27
N VAL A 217 10.95 -0.79 -0.45
CA VAL A 217 10.21 -0.91 0.82
C VAL A 217 8.74 -1.27 0.54
N ALA A 218 8.07 -0.50 -0.32
CA ALA A 218 6.67 -0.70 -0.66
C ALA A 218 6.40 -2.07 -1.32
N LYS A 219 7.32 -2.60 -2.13
CA LYS A 219 7.20 -3.94 -2.72
C LYS A 219 7.10 -5.03 -1.66
N ARG A 220 7.85 -4.90 -0.56
CA ARG A 220 7.86 -5.88 0.53
C ARG A 220 6.53 -5.89 1.28
N TYR A 221 5.98 -4.71 1.55
CA TYR A 221 4.65 -4.60 2.13
C TYR A 221 3.56 -5.12 1.19
N LEU A 222 3.67 -4.85 -0.12
CA LEU A 222 2.76 -5.42 -1.11
C LEU A 222 2.80 -6.96 -1.10
N ASP A 223 3.98 -7.57 -1.08
CA ASP A 223 4.14 -9.03 -1.03
C ASP A 223 3.56 -9.64 0.26
N TYR A 224 3.77 -8.95 1.39
CA TYR A 224 3.13 -9.32 2.65
C TYR A 224 1.60 -9.27 2.55
N ILE A 225 1.06 -8.17 2.03
CA ILE A 225 -0.38 -7.98 1.90
C ILE A 225 -0.98 -9.04 0.95
N GLN A 226 -0.38 -9.27 -0.21
CA GLN A 226 -0.83 -10.30 -1.16
C GLN A 226 -0.79 -11.72 -0.56
N SER A 227 0.20 -12.01 0.27
CA SER A 227 0.33 -13.34 0.89
C SER A 227 -0.73 -13.58 1.97
N ASN A 228 -1.09 -12.55 2.74
CA ASN A 228 -1.96 -12.67 3.91
C ASN A 228 -3.44 -12.35 3.61
N PHE A 229 -3.74 -11.59 2.55
CA PHE A 229 -5.09 -11.10 2.24
C PHE A 229 -5.58 -11.57 0.85
N LYS A 230 -5.33 -12.84 0.52
CA LYS A 230 -5.78 -13.42 -0.77
C LYS A 230 -7.30 -13.31 -0.92
N GLY A 231 -7.75 -12.81 -2.08
CA GLY A 231 -9.17 -12.56 -2.34
C GLY A 231 -9.69 -11.22 -1.82
N TYR A 232 -8.85 -10.41 -1.17
CA TYR A 232 -9.21 -9.05 -0.73
C TYR A 232 -8.99 -8.03 -1.85
N LYS A 233 -9.66 -6.89 -1.72
CA LYS A 233 -9.41 -5.64 -2.44
C LYS A 233 -8.45 -4.79 -1.61
N TYR A 234 -7.30 -4.48 -2.18
CA TYR A 234 -6.32 -3.59 -1.57
C TYR A 234 -6.49 -2.17 -2.08
N TYR A 235 -6.93 -1.29 -1.18
CA TYR A 235 -7.02 0.14 -1.43
C TYR A 235 -5.82 0.87 -0.85
N ILE A 236 -5.35 1.90 -1.53
CA ILE A 236 -4.30 2.77 -1.00
C ILE A 236 -4.56 4.22 -1.37
N ASN A 237 -4.53 5.07 -0.35
CA ASN A 237 -4.55 6.51 -0.49
C ASN A 237 -3.13 7.06 -0.34
N THR A 238 -2.75 7.99 -1.22
CA THR A 238 -1.46 8.70 -1.15
C THR A 238 -1.63 10.18 -1.49
N ALA A 239 -0.61 10.99 -1.23
CA ALA A 239 -0.62 12.41 -1.58
C ALA A 239 -0.18 12.58 -3.05
N LYS A 240 -0.75 13.55 -3.75
CA LYS A 240 -0.39 13.87 -5.14
C LYS A 240 1.08 14.30 -5.27
N GLU A 241 1.65 14.89 -4.22
CA GLU A 241 3.06 15.29 -4.19
C GLU A 241 4.02 14.12 -4.06
N HIS A 242 3.55 12.96 -3.59
CA HIS A 242 4.40 11.81 -3.32
C HIS A 242 4.58 10.96 -4.58
N GLN A 243 5.29 11.50 -5.59
CA GLN A 243 5.42 10.87 -6.91
C GLN A 243 5.97 9.44 -6.87
N LYS A 244 6.86 9.13 -5.90
CA LYS A 244 7.44 7.79 -5.73
C LYS A 244 6.39 6.71 -5.44
N SER A 245 5.31 7.04 -4.71
CA SER A 245 4.24 6.08 -4.44
C SER A 245 3.32 5.91 -5.64
N ILE A 246 2.98 7.02 -6.31
CA ILE A 246 2.17 7.03 -7.54
C ILE A 246 2.83 6.17 -8.61
N ASP A 247 4.12 6.42 -8.90
CA ASP A 247 4.90 5.65 -9.88
C ASP A 247 4.95 4.16 -9.51
N PHE A 248 5.15 3.86 -8.22
CA PHE A 248 5.15 2.49 -7.74
C PHE A 248 3.80 1.79 -7.97
N TYR A 249 2.68 2.38 -7.57
CA TYR A 249 1.37 1.73 -7.71
C TYR A 249 0.96 1.55 -9.18
N HIS A 250 1.29 2.51 -10.05
CA HIS A 250 1.15 2.32 -11.50
C HIS A 250 2.01 1.16 -12.01
N ALA A 251 3.29 1.11 -11.63
CA ALA A 251 4.19 0.02 -12.04
C ALA A 251 3.76 -1.36 -11.51
N GLN A 252 3.06 -1.40 -10.37
CA GLN A 252 2.48 -2.63 -9.82
C GLN A 252 1.09 -2.95 -10.41
N GLY A 253 0.58 -2.16 -11.36
CA GLY A 253 -0.70 -2.42 -12.03
C GLY A 253 -1.92 -2.25 -11.13
N PHE A 254 -1.87 -1.28 -10.20
CA PHE A 254 -3.08 -0.81 -9.52
C PHE A 254 -3.92 0.05 -10.46
N GLU A 255 -5.23 -0.04 -10.30
CA GLU A 255 -6.21 0.85 -10.93
C GLU A 255 -6.25 2.18 -10.16
N LEU A 256 -6.21 3.30 -10.88
CA LEU A 256 -6.44 4.62 -10.31
C LEU A 256 -7.95 4.83 -10.16
N LEU A 257 -8.42 5.00 -8.93
CA LEU A 257 -9.83 5.25 -8.63
C LEU A 257 -10.15 6.73 -8.49
N GLU A 258 -9.19 7.53 -8.02
CA GLU A 258 -9.44 8.91 -7.64
C GLU A 258 -8.15 9.75 -7.68
N ASP A 259 -8.23 10.98 -8.16
CA ASP A 259 -7.19 12.02 -8.11
C ASP A 259 -7.78 13.37 -7.70
N ALA A 260 -7.97 13.55 -6.40
CA ALA A 260 -8.65 14.68 -5.80
C ALA A 260 -7.67 15.69 -5.16
N VAL A 261 -8.10 16.95 -5.13
CA VAL A 261 -7.47 18.01 -4.35
C VAL A 261 -8.39 18.46 -3.24
N LEU A 262 -7.79 18.88 -2.12
CA LEU A 262 -8.50 19.33 -0.93
C LEU A 262 -8.19 20.80 -0.65
N TYR A 263 -9.27 21.58 -0.63
CA TYR A 263 -9.26 23.00 -0.33
C TYR A 263 -10.04 23.26 0.95
N LYS A 264 -9.70 24.34 1.66
CA LYS A 264 -10.39 24.72 2.89
C LYS A 264 -10.77 26.20 2.93
N LEU A 265 -11.87 26.49 3.61
CA LEU A 265 -12.29 27.84 3.99
C LEU A 265 -12.44 27.91 5.51
N ASP A 266 -11.64 28.76 6.15
CA ASP A 266 -11.66 29.04 7.59
C ASP A 266 -11.93 30.52 7.92
N ASP A 267 -12.01 31.39 6.90
CA ASP A 267 -12.48 32.78 7.03
C ASP A 267 -13.86 32.95 6.39
N PHE A 268 -14.86 33.25 7.22
CA PHE A 268 -16.23 33.53 6.79
C PHE A 268 -16.57 35.03 6.80
N SER A 269 -15.58 35.92 6.84
CA SER A 269 -15.81 37.37 6.93
C SER A 269 -16.56 37.92 5.72
N GLY A 270 -16.27 37.43 4.50
CA GLY A 270 -16.85 37.90 3.24
C GLY A 270 -18.17 37.27 2.79
N VAL A 271 -18.78 36.39 3.58
CA VAL A 271 -19.99 35.65 3.15
C VAL A 271 -21.23 36.55 3.14
N SER A 272 -22.05 36.42 2.09
CA SER A 272 -23.27 37.21 1.88
C SER A 272 -24.53 36.33 1.89
N LEU A 273 -25.68 36.94 2.17
CA LEU A 273 -26.98 36.27 2.05
C LEU A 273 -27.32 36.12 0.55
N ILE A 274 -27.70 34.91 0.13
CA ILE A 274 -28.19 34.64 -1.22
C ILE A 274 -29.68 34.29 -1.14
N SER A 275 -30.50 34.97 -1.93
CA SER A 275 -31.95 34.69 -2.05
C SER A 275 -32.19 33.37 -2.79
N GLY A 276 -33.31 32.70 -2.51
CA GLY A 276 -33.66 31.44 -3.18
C GLY A 276 -32.91 30.22 -2.64
N MET A 277 -32.18 30.35 -1.53
CA MET A 277 -31.51 29.23 -0.87
C MET A 277 -32.40 28.66 0.23
N GLU A 278 -32.71 27.37 0.13
CA GLU A 278 -33.48 26.66 1.14
C GLU A 278 -32.74 25.40 1.59
N GLU A 279 -32.61 25.23 2.91
CA GLU A 279 -32.12 23.96 3.46
C GLU A 279 -33.19 22.88 3.36
N LEU A 280 -32.74 21.65 3.19
CA LEU A 280 -33.58 20.45 3.15
C LEU A 280 -34.56 20.42 4.34
N ASN A 281 -35.84 20.26 4.01
CA ASN A 281 -36.94 20.17 4.96
C ASN A 281 -38.09 19.35 4.36
N THR A 282 -39.14 19.13 5.15
CA THR A 282 -40.27 18.28 4.75
C THR A 282 -40.99 18.75 3.48
N SER A 283 -41.00 20.06 3.17
CA SER A 283 -41.68 20.58 1.99
C SER A 283 -40.86 20.52 0.70
N ASN A 284 -39.53 20.43 0.77
CA ASN A 284 -38.65 20.43 -0.41
C ASN A 284 -37.85 19.14 -0.62
N GLN A 285 -37.94 18.18 0.32
CA GLN A 285 -37.14 16.96 0.29
C GLN A 285 -37.34 16.09 -0.96
N ASP A 286 -38.56 15.95 -1.46
CA ASP A 286 -38.83 15.09 -2.61
C ASP A 286 -38.16 15.64 -3.88
N GLU A 287 -38.27 16.96 -4.10
CA GLU A 287 -37.62 17.63 -5.23
C GLU A 287 -36.09 17.55 -5.14
N ILE A 288 -35.51 17.77 -3.96
CA ILE A 288 -34.06 17.65 -3.74
C ILE A 288 -33.57 16.22 -3.96
N TYR A 289 -34.23 15.22 -3.40
CA TYR A 289 -33.79 13.83 -3.55
C TYR A 289 -33.93 13.33 -4.99
N THR A 290 -35.00 13.71 -5.69
CA THR A 290 -35.16 13.40 -7.12
C THR A 290 -34.09 14.08 -7.97
N TYR A 291 -33.69 15.31 -7.64
CA TYR A 291 -32.62 16.02 -8.35
C TYR A 291 -31.25 15.32 -8.19
N LEU A 292 -30.99 14.71 -7.04
CA LEU A 292 -29.73 14.04 -6.72
C LEU A 292 -29.64 12.60 -7.24
N GLU A 293 -30.78 11.95 -7.47
CA GLU A 293 -30.87 10.54 -7.85
C GLU A 293 -30.04 10.16 -9.10
N PRO A 294 -30.01 10.96 -10.19
CA PRO A 294 -29.20 10.64 -11.37
C PRO A 294 -27.69 10.62 -11.11
N GLY A 295 -27.21 11.32 -10.08
CA GLY A 295 -25.80 11.40 -9.71
C GLY A 295 -25.29 10.23 -8.87
N ILE A 296 -26.17 9.31 -8.45
CA ILE A 296 -25.82 8.20 -7.57
C ILE A 296 -25.50 6.95 -8.39
N THR A 297 -24.27 6.47 -8.22
CA THR A 297 -23.78 5.21 -8.80
C THR A 297 -23.84 4.07 -7.79
N GLU A 298 -23.67 2.82 -8.25
CA GLU A 298 -23.60 1.63 -7.38
C GLU A 298 -22.50 1.76 -6.30
N ASP A 299 -21.41 2.46 -6.61
CA ASP A 299 -20.28 2.68 -5.71
C ASP A 299 -20.45 3.92 -4.81
N THR A 300 -21.52 4.70 -4.98
CA THR A 300 -21.79 5.88 -4.14
C THR A 300 -22.26 5.44 -2.76
N TYR A 301 -21.36 5.53 -1.77
CA TYR A 301 -21.68 5.15 -0.40
C TYR A 301 -22.85 5.97 0.16
N TRP A 302 -22.84 7.30 0.03
CA TRP A 302 -23.94 8.16 0.48
C TRP A 302 -25.05 8.28 -0.58
N ASN A 303 -25.76 7.18 -0.84
CA ASN A 303 -26.95 7.19 -1.69
C ASN A 303 -28.17 7.85 -1.00
N ILE A 304 -29.26 8.05 -1.75
CA ILE A 304 -30.50 8.68 -1.23
C ILE A 304 -31.02 7.97 0.00
N GLU A 305 -30.97 6.64 0.04
CA GLU A 305 -31.47 5.86 1.18
C GLU A 305 -30.68 6.16 2.46
N ARG A 306 -29.34 6.17 2.38
CA ARG A 306 -28.49 6.49 3.54
C ARG A 306 -28.61 7.94 3.97
N LEU A 307 -28.74 8.87 3.02
CA LEU A 307 -29.01 10.29 3.32
C LEU A 307 -30.34 10.45 4.08
N LYS A 308 -31.40 9.75 3.66
CA LYS A 308 -32.70 9.74 4.34
C LYS A 308 -32.66 9.12 5.74
N GLN A 309 -31.77 8.16 5.97
CA GLN A 309 -31.61 7.52 7.28
C GLN A 309 -30.87 8.39 8.29
N GLN A 310 -29.99 9.29 7.84
CA GLN A 310 -29.14 10.13 8.70
C GLN A 310 -29.06 11.59 8.23
N PRO A 311 -30.21 12.27 7.97
CA PRO A 311 -30.21 13.62 7.42
C PRO A 311 -29.55 14.64 8.36
N GLU A 312 -29.58 14.37 9.66
CA GLU A 312 -28.95 15.17 10.71
C GLU A 312 -27.42 15.15 10.66
N MET A 313 -26.79 14.26 9.87
CA MET A 313 -25.34 14.30 9.63
C MET A 313 -24.96 15.33 8.57
N PHE A 314 -25.92 15.87 7.83
CA PHE A 314 -25.67 16.73 6.67
C PHE A 314 -26.20 18.15 6.87
N ILE A 315 -25.70 19.04 6.02
CA ILE A 315 -26.31 20.31 5.63
C ILE A 315 -26.54 20.18 4.13
N ILE A 316 -27.80 20.22 3.70
CA ILE A 316 -28.18 20.09 2.29
C ILE A 316 -28.96 21.33 1.92
N ILE A 317 -28.45 22.10 0.96
CA ILE A 317 -29.05 23.38 0.54
C ILE A 317 -29.39 23.27 -0.94
N GLY A 318 -30.64 23.56 -1.29
CA GLY A 318 -31.11 23.70 -2.66
C GLY A 318 -31.22 25.17 -3.06
N PHE A 319 -30.93 25.47 -4.33
CA PHE A 319 -31.18 26.76 -4.94
C PHE A 319 -32.46 26.71 -5.79
N PHE A 320 -33.48 27.44 -5.35
CA PHE A 320 -34.82 27.48 -5.94
C PHE A 320 -35.05 28.81 -6.65
N PHE A 321 -35.15 28.76 -7.98
CA PHE A 321 -35.52 29.89 -8.83
C PHE A 321 -36.31 29.36 -10.03
N ASP A 322 -37.64 29.49 -9.97
CA ASP A 322 -38.56 28.80 -10.88
C ASP A 322 -38.27 27.27 -10.96
N GLY A 323 -38.27 26.65 -9.78
CA GLY A 323 -37.89 25.25 -9.54
C GLY A 323 -36.46 25.09 -9.02
N LEU A 324 -36.09 23.87 -8.63
CA LEU A 324 -34.74 23.54 -8.15
C LEU A 324 -33.70 23.59 -9.30
N LYS A 325 -32.62 24.36 -9.09
CA LYS A 325 -31.55 24.59 -10.07
C LYS A 325 -30.20 24.01 -9.66
N GLY A 326 -30.05 23.63 -8.40
CA GLY A 326 -28.84 22.99 -7.91
C GLY A 326 -28.91 22.67 -6.42
N VAL A 327 -28.04 21.76 -5.98
CA VAL A 327 -27.96 21.28 -4.61
C VAL A 327 -26.50 21.17 -4.18
N ILE A 328 -26.21 21.64 -2.97
CA ILE A 328 -24.95 21.35 -2.27
C ILE A 328 -25.22 20.47 -1.06
N GLN A 329 -24.35 19.47 -0.87
CA GLN A 329 -24.39 18.54 0.25
C GLN A 329 -23.08 18.67 1.03
N ALA A 330 -23.18 18.89 2.33
CA ALA A 330 -22.03 18.95 3.22
C ALA A 330 -22.21 18.06 4.46
N ARG A 331 -21.25 17.18 4.71
CA ARG A 331 -21.23 16.29 5.89
C ARG A 331 -20.61 17.01 7.08
N LYS A 332 -21.23 16.91 8.26
CA LYS A 332 -20.77 17.54 9.50
C LYS A 332 -19.77 16.66 10.24
N TYR A 333 -18.74 17.27 10.81
CA TYR A 333 -17.73 16.62 11.65
C TYR A 333 -17.59 17.33 13.00
N LYS A 334 -18.02 16.64 14.07
CA LYS A 334 -17.87 17.06 15.48
C LYS A 334 -18.31 18.52 15.78
N ASN A 335 -19.23 19.08 14.98
CA ASN A 335 -19.63 20.49 15.02
C ASN A 335 -18.47 21.50 14.88
N ILE A 336 -17.34 21.08 14.31
CA ILE A 336 -16.15 21.91 14.10
C ILE A 336 -15.99 22.21 12.62
N SER A 337 -16.06 21.18 11.78
CA SER A 337 -15.90 21.30 10.33
C SER A 337 -17.06 20.68 9.58
N VAL A 338 -17.19 21.08 8.31
CA VAL A 338 -18.03 20.39 7.34
C VAL A 338 -17.21 20.06 6.09
N GLU A 339 -17.57 18.98 5.41
CA GLU A 339 -16.96 18.55 4.15
C GLU A 339 -18.00 18.57 3.05
N ILE A 340 -17.74 19.28 1.96
CA ILE A 340 -18.57 19.26 0.75
C ILE A 340 -18.38 17.89 0.11
N VAL A 341 -19.46 17.10 0.07
CA VAL A 341 -19.49 15.75 -0.50
C VAL A 341 -20.27 15.68 -1.81
N GLY A 342 -20.99 16.75 -2.16
CA GLY A 342 -21.71 16.87 -3.42
C GLY A 342 -22.00 18.33 -3.76
N LEU A 343 -21.83 18.70 -5.03
CA LEU A 343 -22.11 20.02 -5.57
C LEU A 343 -22.63 19.87 -7.00
N GLU A 344 -23.95 19.89 -7.14
CA GLU A 344 -24.63 19.60 -8.41
C GLU A 344 -25.45 20.80 -8.84
N ALA A 345 -25.12 21.35 -10.01
CA ALA A 345 -25.88 22.39 -10.69
C ALA A 345 -25.41 22.48 -12.16
N GLU A 346 -26.31 22.87 -13.07
CA GLU A 346 -25.95 23.10 -14.48
C GLU A 346 -25.09 24.36 -14.67
N GLU A 347 -25.41 25.43 -13.93
CA GLU A 347 -24.75 26.73 -14.07
C GLU A 347 -23.64 26.92 -13.03
N THR A 348 -22.45 27.33 -13.48
CA THR A 348 -21.30 27.65 -12.63
C THR A 348 -21.62 28.71 -11.56
N GLN A 349 -22.45 29.69 -11.90
CA GLN A 349 -22.86 30.74 -10.97
C GLN A 349 -23.72 30.16 -9.83
N VAL A 350 -24.60 29.20 -10.12
CA VAL A 350 -25.40 28.50 -9.09
C VAL A 350 -24.50 27.71 -8.14
N LYS A 351 -23.47 27.03 -8.65
CA LYS A 351 -22.48 26.34 -7.79
C LYS A 351 -21.79 27.31 -6.84
N LYS A 352 -21.36 28.47 -7.34
CA LYS A 352 -20.72 29.53 -6.54
C LYS A 352 -21.65 30.04 -5.45
N ASP A 353 -22.91 30.26 -5.78
CA ASP A 353 -23.92 30.75 -4.86
C ASP A 353 -24.28 29.72 -3.78
N LEU A 354 -24.35 28.44 -4.14
CA LEU A 354 -24.52 27.33 -3.19
C LEU A 354 -23.33 27.23 -2.21
N MET A 355 -22.09 27.35 -2.69
CA MET A 355 -20.90 27.37 -1.82
C MET A 355 -20.93 28.56 -0.85
N ASN A 356 -21.32 29.75 -1.31
CA ASN A 356 -21.52 30.92 -0.45
C ASN A 356 -22.63 30.71 0.60
N ALA A 357 -23.75 30.10 0.19
CA ALA A 357 -24.85 29.79 1.09
C ALA A 357 -24.42 28.80 2.19
N LEU A 358 -23.64 27.77 1.83
CA LEU A 358 -23.05 26.86 2.81
C LEU A 358 -22.10 27.59 3.76
N ALA A 359 -21.25 28.50 3.26
CA ALA A 359 -20.35 29.30 4.07
C ALA A 359 -21.10 30.21 5.06
N LYS A 360 -22.20 30.83 4.64
CA LYS A 360 -23.09 31.60 5.51
C LYS A 360 -23.73 30.71 6.58
N THR A 361 -24.27 29.55 6.21
CA THR A 361 -24.87 28.59 7.16
C THR A 361 -23.85 28.11 8.19
N CYS A 362 -22.62 27.83 7.75
CA CYS A 362 -21.53 27.43 8.64
C CYS A 362 -21.17 28.53 9.64
N LYS A 363 -21.06 29.78 9.17
CA LYS A 363 -20.82 30.96 10.02
C LYS A 363 -21.91 31.12 11.08
N ASP A 364 -23.18 31.05 10.68
CA ASP A 364 -24.33 31.23 11.58
C ASP A 364 -24.41 30.11 12.63
N ARG A 365 -24.00 28.89 12.27
CA ARG A 365 -23.99 27.72 13.16
C ARG A 365 -22.68 27.53 13.93
N GLY A 366 -21.73 28.44 13.76
CA GLY A 366 -20.48 28.45 14.52
C GLY A 366 -19.42 27.41 14.08
N PHE A 367 -19.61 26.77 12.93
CA PHE A 367 -18.55 25.93 12.32
C PHE A 367 -17.32 26.79 12.01
N LYS A 368 -16.16 26.15 11.99
CA LYS A 368 -14.84 26.81 11.84
C LYS A 368 -14.16 26.52 10.52
N LEU A 369 -14.62 25.51 9.78
CA LEU A 369 -13.91 25.01 8.61
C LEU A 369 -14.90 24.38 7.63
N ILE A 370 -14.77 24.73 6.36
CA ILE A 370 -15.37 24.00 5.24
C ILE A 370 -14.23 23.36 4.45
N GLN A 371 -14.36 22.06 4.18
CA GLN A 371 -13.45 21.31 3.31
C GLN A 371 -14.14 21.07 1.98
N LEU A 372 -13.45 21.38 0.88
CA LEU A 372 -13.83 21.04 -0.48
C LEU A 372 -12.93 19.91 -0.95
N TYR A 373 -13.51 18.74 -1.15
CA TYR A 373 -12.85 17.56 -1.72
C TYR A 373 -13.32 17.39 -3.16
N THR A 374 -12.44 17.52 -4.14
CA THR A 374 -12.90 17.49 -5.55
C THR A 374 -11.82 17.06 -6.54
N GLU A 375 -12.25 16.37 -7.60
CA GLU A 375 -11.48 16.07 -8.81
C GLU A 375 -11.77 17.08 -9.95
N ARG A 376 -12.81 17.92 -9.77
CA ARG A 376 -13.33 18.81 -10.81
C ARG A 376 -12.60 20.15 -10.80
N GLN A 377 -11.94 20.49 -11.90
CA GLN A 377 -11.19 21.75 -12.03
C GLN A 377 -12.06 23.01 -11.88
N GLU A 378 -13.33 22.94 -12.29
CA GLU A 378 -14.30 24.03 -12.09
C GLU A 378 -14.49 24.35 -10.60
N GLU A 379 -14.69 23.33 -9.76
CA GLU A 379 -14.91 23.49 -8.33
C GLU A 379 -13.67 24.04 -7.62
N VAL A 380 -12.47 23.63 -8.08
CA VAL A 380 -11.20 24.22 -7.63
C VAL A 380 -11.14 25.72 -7.94
N GLN A 381 -11.52 26.12 -9.16
CA GLN A 381 -11.51 27.52 -9.55
C GLN A 381 -12.53 28.34 -8.75
N LEU A 382 -13.74 27.83 -8.57
CA LEU A 382 -14.77 28.44 -7.73
C LEU A 382 -14.31 28.58 -6.28
N GLY A 383 -13.72 27.53 -5.70
CA GLY A 383 -13.18 27.56 -4.36
C GLY A 383 -12.16 28.70 -4.19
N LYS A 384 -11.21 28.83 -5.12
CA LYS A 384 -10.21 29.91 -5.09
C LYS A 384 -10.84 31.30 -5.13
N GLU A 385 -11.85 31.51 -5.98
CA GLU A 385 -12.58 32.78 -6.05
C GLU A 385 -13.32 33.12 -4.76
N LEU A 386 -13.77 32.11 -4.03
CA LEU A 386 -14.46 32.24 -2.75
C LEU A 386 -13.49 32.26 -1.55
N GLY A 387 -12.18 32.32 -1.78
CA GLY A 387 -11.18 32.41 -0.73
C GLY A 387 -10.77 31.07 -0.12
N TYR A 388 -11.17 29.94 -0.71
CA TYR A 388 -10.67 28.64 -0.29
C TYR A 388 -9.18 28.53 -0.61
N THR A 389 -8.43 27.98 0.32
CA THR A 389 -6.98 27.76 0.19
C THR A 389 -6.68 26.28 0.05
N TYR A 390 -5.72 25.95 -0.81
CA TYR A 390 -5.22 24.59 -0.93
C TYR A 390 -4.63 24.14 0.41
N PHE A 391 -4.95 22.94 0.86
CA PHE A 391 -4.29 22.38 2.05
C PHE A 391 -3.75 20.97 1.86
N ASP A 392 -4.30 20.15 0.95
CA ASP A 392 -3.84 18.77 0.77
C ASP A 392 -4.35 18.15 -0.55
N SER A 393 -3.90 16.95 -0.92
CA SER A 393 -4.34 16.18 -2.11
C SER A 393 -4.46 14.68 -1.82
N ASN A 394 -5.39 13.98 -2.48
CA ASN A 394 -5.60 12.54 -2.32
C ASN A 394 -5.61 11.84 -3.68
N VAL A 395 -4.79 10.80 -3.80
CA VAL A 395 -4.81 9.88 -4.94
C VAL A 395 -5.13 8.49 -4.40
N CYS A 396 -6.20 7.87 -4.89
CA CYS A 396 -6.64 6.55 -4.45
C CYS A 396 -6.39 5.51 -5.54
N PHE A 397 -5.77 4.40 -5.16
CA PHE A 397 -5.55 3.25 -6.02
C PHE A 397 -6.20 1.98 -5.46
N LEU A 398 -6.55 1.06 -6.35
CA LEU A 398 -7.12 -0.25 -6.03
C LEU A 398 -6.40 -1.38 -6.75
N LYS A 399 -6.23 -2.50 -6.05
CA LYS A 399 -5.83 -3.79 -6.64
C LYS A 399 -6.57 -4.96 -6.02
N LYS A 400 -7.02 -5.90 -6.83
CA LYS A 400 -7.54 -7.20 -6.35
C LYS A 400 -6.36 -8.15 -6.09
N LEU A 401 -6.33 -8.80 -4.93
CA LEU A 401 -5.19 -9.61 -4.43
C LEU A 401 -5.31 -11.11 -4.71
#